data_AF-A0A5K0X1K8-F1
#
_entry.id   AF-A0A5K0X1K8-F1
#
_cell.length_a   1.000
_cell.length_b   1.000
_cell.length_c   1.000
_cell.angle_alpha   90.00
_cell.angle_beta   90.00
_cell.angle_gamma   90.00
#
_symmetry.space_group_name_H-M   'P 1'
#
loop_
_entity.id
_entity.type
_entity.pdbx_description
1 polymer ?
#
loop_
_entity_poly.entity_id
_entity_poly.type
_entity_poly.pdbx_seq_one_letter_code
_entity_poly.pdbx_strand_id
1 'polypeptide(L)' 'MAQEVLKLVSPNIENDGRLPRKYTQEGQGTQQDISPPLEWYGVPHGTQSLALIVQDIDAPDPSGPIVPWTH' A
#
# COMPACT_ATOMS: atom_id res chain seq x y z
N MET A 1 14.96 -20.50 -18.25
CA MET A 1 14.18 -19.26 -18.33
C MET A 1 13.78 -18.91 -16.92
N ALA A 2 14.31 -17.84 -16.35
CA ALA A 2 13.88 -17.40 -15.02
C ALA A 2 12.42 -16.94 -15.14
N GLN A 3 11.56 -17.43 -14.26
CA GLN A 3 10.18 -16.94 -14.17
C GLN A 3 10.27 -15.49 -13.67
N GLU A 4 9.92 -14.53 -14.52
CA GLU A 4 9.79 -13.12 -14.14
C GLU A 4 8.57 -13.03 -13.20
N VAL A 5 8.82 -12.98 -11.89
CA VAL A 5 7.76 -12.81 -10.89
C VAL A 5 7.44 -11.33 -10.79
N LEU A 6 6.18 -10.97 -11.05
CA LEU A 6 5.68 -9.61 -10.84
C LEU A 6 5.85 -9.24 -9.36
N LYS A 7 6.53 -8.11 -9.11
CA LYS A 7 6.81 -7.62 -7.76
C LYS A 7 6.47 -6.13 -7.66
N LEU A 8 5.86 -5.75 -6.56
CA LEU A 8 5.65 -4.37 -6.14
C LEU A 8 6.58 -4.07 -4.95
N VAL A 9 7.31 -2.97 -5.01
CA VAL A 9 8.21 -2.50 -3.96
C VAL A 9 7.93 -1.05 -3.67
N SER A 10 8.03 -0.64 -2.41
CA SER A 10 8.06 0.77 -2.03
C SER A 10 9.40 1.07 -1.36
N PRO A 11 10.23 1.96 -1.94
CA PRO A 11 11.49 2.35 -1.32
C PRO A 11 11.27 2.86 0.11
N ASN A 12 12.08 2.36 1.05
CA ASN A 12 12.01 2.69 2.47
C ASN A 12 10.74 2.22 3.21
N ILE A 13 9.96 1.32 2.62
CA ILE A 13 8.87 0.60 3.28
C ILE A 13 9.12 -0.90 3.10
N GLU A 14 9.36 -1.59 4.20
CA GLU A 14 9.52 -3.04 4.21
C GLU A 14 8.15 -3.73 4.10
N ASN A 15 8.14 -4.99 3.65
CA ASN A 15 6.93 -5.80 3.71
C ASN A 15 6.49 -5.95 5.17
N ASP A 16 5.20 -5.73 5.44
CA ASP A 16 4.64 -5.66 6.80
C ASP A 16 5.30 -4.59 7.71
N GLY A 17 6.10 -3.70 7.11
CA GLY A 17 6.79 -2.61 7.77
C GLY A 17 5.87 -1.41 8.01
N ARG A 18 6.31 -0.51 8.89
CA ARG A 18 5.56 0.71 9.21
C ARG A 18 5.67 1.74 8.08
N LEU A 19 4.53 2.34 7.72
CA LEU A 19 4.52 3.49 6.82
C LEU A 19 5.24 4.70 7.46
N PRO A 20 6.20 5.33 6.77
CA PRO A 20 6.79 6.59 7.20
C PRO A 20 5.74 7.67 7.44
N ARG A 21 5.89 8.46 8.52
CA ARG A 21 4.87 9.45 8.96
C ARG A 21 4.40 10.40 7.85
N LYS A 22 5.28 10.76 6.90
CA LYS A 22 4.93 11.62 5.75
C LYS A 22 3.82 11.06 4.85
N TYR A 23 3.61 9.74 4.84
CA TYR A 23 2.58 9.04 4.06
C TYR A 23 1.37 8.64 4.90
N THR A 24 1.36 8.98 6.19
CA THR A 24 0.26 8.67 7.12
C THR A 24 -0.57 9.91 7.40
N GLN A 25 -1.80 9.71 7.90
CA GLN A 25 -2.65 10.81 8.36
C GLN A 25 -2.02 11.62 9.51
N GLU A 26 -1.14 11.02 10.31
CA GLU A 26 -0.44 11.71 11.41
C GLU A 26 0.72 12.62 10.96
N GLY A 27 1.01 12.71 9.65
CA GLY A 27 2.09 13.54 9.10
C GLY A 27 1.65 14.33 7.87
N GLN A 28 2.55 14.60 6.92
CA GLN A 28 2.22 15.40 5.72
C GLN A 28 1.11 14.80 4.83
N GLY A 29 0.79 13.51 5.02
CA GLY A 29 -0.33 12.85 4.35
C GLY A 29 -1.68 13.53 4.62
N THR A 30 -1.88 14.22 5.75
CA THR A 30 -3.10 15.01 6.01
C THR A 30 -3.16 16.36 5.30
N GLN A 31 -2.04 16.87 4.78
CA GLN A 31 -2.00 18.20 4.16
C GLN A 31 -1.90 18.16 2.63
N GLN A 32 -1.31 17.10 2.09
CA GLN A 32 -0.91 17.04 0.68
C GLN A 32 -1.31 15.74 -0.02
N ASP A 33 -2.01 14.81 0.66
CA ASP A 33 -2.46 13.52 0.12
C ASP A 33 -1.35 12.77 -0.65
N ILE A 34 -0.15 12.73 -0.08
CA ILE A 34 1.05 12.19 -0.74
C ILE A 34 1.09 10.66 -0.61
N SER A 35 1.06 9.97 -1.74
CA SER A 35 1.25 8.51 -1.81
C SER A 35 2.73 8.13 -1.63
N PRO A 36 3.04 6.95 -1.04
CA PRO A 36 4.40 6.43 -1.02
C PRO A 36 4.89 6.12 -2.46
N PRO A 37 6.21 6.19 -2.71
CA PRO A 37 6.78 5.80 -4.00
C PRO A 37 6.57 4.30 -4.21
N LEU A 38 6.26 3.89 -5.44
CA LEU A 38 6.06 2.50 -5.82
C LEU A 38 6.86 2.15 -7.06
N GLU A 39 7.43 0.95 -7.07
CA GLU A 39 8.24 0.40 -8.14
C GLU A 39 7.74 -0.99 -8.51
N TRP A 40 7.57 -1.22 -9.82
CA TRP A 40 7.11 -2.49 -10.38
C TRP A 40 8.27 -3.20 -11.07
N TYR A 41 8.44 -4.49 -10.80
CA TYR A 41 9.46 -5.33 -11.40
C TYR A 41 8.83 -6.61 -11.97
N GLY A 42 9.45 -7.20 -12.99
CA GLY A 42 8.98 -8.47 -13.56
C GLY A 42 7.60 -8.37 -14.21
N VAL A 43 7.27 -7.22 -14.82
CA VAL A 43 6.00 -7.05 -15.53
C VAL A 43 5.98 -7.97 -16.76
N PRO A 44 5.02 -8.91 -16.89
CA PRO A 44 5.01 -9.86 -17.99
C PRO A 44 4.95 -9.20 -19.36
N HIS A 45 5.64 -9.78 -20.35
CA HIS A 45 5.58 -9.30 -21.73
C HIS A 45 4.15 -9.33 -22.27
N GLY A 46 3.72 -8.26 -22.94
CA GLY A 46 2.37 -8.11 -23.45
C GLY A 46 1.35 -7.54 -22.45
N THR A 47 1.77 -7.19 -21.24
CA THR A 47 0.94 -6.41 -20.28
C THR A 47 0.55 -5.08 -20.92
N GLN A 48 -0.76 -4.82 -21.01
CA GLN A 48 -1.27 -3.57 -21.59
C GLN A 48 -1.48 -2.48 -20.52
N SER A 49 -1.76 -2.88 -19.29
CA SER A 49 -2.02 -1.97 -18.17
C SER A 49 -1.75 -2.65 -16.83
N LEU A 50 -1.56 -1.83 -15.80
CA LEU A 50 -1.49 -2.23 -14.40
C LEU A 50 -2.56 -1.47 -13.61
N ALA A 51 -3.07 -2.11 -12.56
CA ALA A 51 -3.97 -1.49 -11.60
C ALA A 51 -3.45 -1.76 -10.19
N LEU A 52 -3.68 -0.83 -9.27
CA LEU A 52 -3.30 -0.94 -7.87
C LEU A 52 -4.54 -0.77 -6.99
N ILE A 53 -4.74 -1.70 -6.07
CA ILE A 53 -5.75 -1.62 -5.02
C ILE A 53 -5.00 -1.58 -3.69
N VAL A 54 -5.30 -0.58 -2.85
CA VAL A 54 -4.78 -0.47 -1.50
C VAL A 54 -5.97 -0.56 -0.56
N GLN A 55 -5.94 -1.49 0.39
CA GLN A 55 -7.03 -1.75 1.31
C GLN A 55 -6.51 -1.78 2.75
N ASP A 56 -7.16 -1.02 3.63
CA ASP A 56 -7.06 -1.18 5.07
C ASP A 56 -8.13 -2.18 5.50
N ILE A 57 -7.72 -3.43 5.76
CA ILE A 57 -8.64 -4.52 6.15
C ILE A 57 -9.02 -4.44 7.64
N ASP A 58 -8.30 -3.63 8.41
CA ASP A 58 -8.55 -3.42 9.84
C ASP A 58 -9.42 -2.18 10.09
N ALA A 59 -9.77 -1.43 9.03
CA ALA A 59 -10.69 -0.31 9.13
C ALA A 59 -12.07 -0.79 9.65
N PRO A 60 -12.63 -0.11 10.66
CA PRO A 60 -13.95 -0.49 11.18
C PRO A 60 -15.03 -0.33 10.11
N ASP A 61 -16.00 -1.25 10.10
CA ASP A 61 -17.18 -1.15 9.25
C ASP A 61 -17.93 0.16 9.58
N PRO A 62 -18.09 1.10 8.62
CA PRO A 62 -18.81 2.35 8.86
C PRO A 62 -20.27 2.15 9.27
N SER A 63 -20.84 0.99 8.93
CA SER A 63 -22.21 0.58 9.25
C SER A 63 -22.29 -0.39 10.44
N GLY A 64 -21.15 -0.84 10.94
CA GLY A 64 -21.04 -1.79 12.05
C GLY A 64 -20.91 -1.11 13.42
N PRO A 65 -21.08 -1.87 14.52
CA PRO A 65 -20.81 -1.35 15.85
C PRO A 65 -19.33 -1.00 16.01
N ILE A 66 -19.03 0.11 16.69
CA ILE A 66 -17.64 0.48 17.03
C ILE A 66 -17.08 -0.61 17.95
N VAL A 67 -16.17 -1.42 17.41
CA VAL A 67 -15.41 -2.38 18.20
C VAL A 67 -14.14 -1.71 18.73
N PRO A 68 -13.89 -1.70 20.05
CA PRO A 68 -12.62 -1.22 20.59
C PRO A 68 -11.47 -2.06 20.04
N TRP A 69 -10.41 -1.41 19.57
CA TRP A 69 -9.20 -2.05 19.09
C TRP A 69 -8.69 -3.09 20.10
N THR A 70 -8.59 -4.35 19.69
CA THR A 70 -7.95 -5.42 20.47
C THR A 70 -6.68 -5.84 19.72
N HIS A 71 -5.52 -5.63 20.35
CA HIS A 71 -4.24 -6.22 19.98
C HIS A 71 -3.97 -7.41 20.90
#